data_AF-A0A522RBQ5-F1
#
_entry.id   AF-A0A522RBQ5-F1
#
_cell.length_a   1.000
_cell.length_b   1.000
_cell.length_c   1.000
_cell.angle_alpha   90.00
_cell.angle_beta   90.00
_cell.angle_gamma   90.00
#
_symmetry.space_group_name_H-M   'P 1'
#
loop_
_entity.id
_entity.type
_entity.pdbx_description
1 polymer ?
#
loop_
_entity_poly.entity_id
_entity_poly.type
_entity_poly.pdbx_seq_one_letter_code
_entity_poly.pdbx_strand_id
1 'polypeptide(L)'
;MKMVEAFIIHLARADQRRPQVEKLLTQLQMPAGIIHAVDGNTLSQEEIAAVYRRHLHRPHYPFALRPTEIGCFLSHRKAWQAILDRKLDAGLTVEDDVTVDGALYPGLLA
;
A
#
# COMPACT_ATOMS: atom_id res chain seq x y z
N MET A 1 6.92 24.16 -5.37
CA MET A 1 5.76 23.48 -4.74
C MET A 1 6.21 22.09 -4.35
N LYS A 2 5.75 21.56 -3.21
CA LYS A 2 6.03 20.16 -2.85
C LYS A 2 5.25 19.23 -3.79
N MET A 3 5.90 18.19 -4.30
CA MET A 3 5.31 17.16 -5.16
C MET A 3 4.78 16.03 -4.28
N VAL A 4 3.46 15.92 -4.13
CA VAL A 4 2.79 14.92 -3.30
C VAL A 4 1.73 14.18 -4.12
N GLU A 5 1.68 12.86 -3.97
CA GLU A 5 0.67 12.00 -4.60
C GLU A 5 0.11 11.00 -3.60
N ALA A 6 -1.12 10.56 -3.84
CA ALA A 6 -1.72 9.43 -3.12
C ALA A 6 -1.58 8.12 -3.89
N PHE A 7 -1.33 7.04 -3.17
CA PHE A 7 -1.16 5.69 -3.66
C PHE A 7 -2.22 4.79 -3.04
N ILE A 8 -3.21 4.38 -3.84
CA ILE A 8 -4.23 3.44 -3.41
C ILE A 8 -3.72 2.02 -3.69
N ILE A 9 -3.40 1.27 -2.65
CA ILE A 9 -3.01 -0.13 -2.76
C ILE A 9 -4.26 -0.96 -3.03
N HIS A 10 -4.31 -1.59 -4.19
CA HIS A 10 -5.45 -2.40 -4.61
C HIS A 10 -5.00 -3.72 -5.22
N LEU A 11 -5.61 -4.80 -4.75
CA LEU A 11 -5.35 -6.14 -5.23
C LEU A 11 -6.15 -6.39 -6.51
N ALA A 12 -5.47 -6.66 -7.63
CA ALA A 12 -6.09 -6.69 -8.95
C ALA A 12 -7.28 -7.66 -9.10
N ARG A 13 -7.28 -8.79 -8.35
CA ARG A 13 -8.39 -9.76 -8.36
C ARG A 13 -9.58 -9.36 -7.48
N ALA A 14 -9.46 -8.30 -6.69
CA ALA A 14 -10.50 -7.86 -5.76
C ALA A 14 -11.54 -6.98 -6.47
N ASP A 15 -12.17 -7.52 -7.53
CA ASP A 15 -13.05 -6.73 -8.40
C ASP A 15 -14.22 -6.08 -7.65
N GLN A 16 -14.69 -6.70 -6.57
CA GLN A 16 -15.74 -6.14 -5.70
C GLN A 16 -15.34 -4.82 -5.02
N ARG A 17 -14.03 -4.52 -4.90
CA ARG A 17 -13.52 -3.28 -4.31
C ARG A 17 -13.22 -2.19 -5.34
N ARG A 18 -13.37 -2.44 -6.64
CA ARG A 18 -13.17 -1.41 -7.68
C ARG A 18 -14.01 -0.15 -7.48
N PRO A 19 -15.33 -0.23 -7.15
CA PRO A 19 -16.12 0.99 -6.92
C PRO A 19 -15.58 1.83 -5.76
N GLN A 20 -15.04 1.18 -4.72
CA GLN A 20 -14.42 1.87 -3.59
C GLN A 20 -13.10 2.55 -4.01
N VAL A 21 -12.28 1.89 -4.82
CA VAL A 21 -11.04 2.48 -5.37
C VAL A 21 -11.33 3.70 -6.25
N GLU A 22 -12.34 3.61 -7.13
CA GLU A 22 -12.80 4.73 -7.95
C GLU A 22 -13.28 5.91 -7.09
N LYS A 23 -14.03 5.62 -6.03
CA LYS A 23 -14.43 6.63 -5.05
C LYS A 23 -13.20 7.27 -4.40
N LEU A 24 -12.24 6.49 -3.91
CA LEU A 24 -11.01 7.02 -3.29
C LEU A 24 -10.20 7.90 -4.26
N LEU A 25 -10.06 7.49 -5.53
CA LEU A 25 -9.37 8.29 -6.56
C LEU A 25 -9.97 9.71 -6.69
N THR A 26 -11.29 9.84 -6.54
CA THR A 26 -11.97 11.15 -6.61
C THR A 26 -11.95 11.92 -5.29
N GLN A 27 -11.92 11.22 -4.14
CA GLN A 27 -12.03 11.85 -2.82
C GLN A 27 -10.71 12.40 -2.28
N LEU A 28 -9.56 11.90 -2.72
CA LEU A 28 -8.28 12.17 -2.06
C LEU A 28 -7.70 13.60 -2.28
N GLN A 29 -8.40 14.51 -2.97
CA GLN A 29 -8.06 15.94 -3.13
C GLN A 29 -6.60 16.25 -3.55
N MET A 30 -5.90 15.27 -4.11
CA MET A 30 -4.53 15.36 -4.63
C MET A 30 -4.37 14.38 -5.80
N PRO A 31 -3.31 14.47 -6.61
CA PRO A 31 -3.05 13.47 -7.64
C PRO A 31 -2.99 12.08 -7.00
N ALA A 32 -3.77 11.14 -7.52
CA ALA A 32 -3.90 9.80 -6.94
C ALA A 32 -3.71 8.75 -8.03
N GLY A 33 -3.07 7.63 -7.67
CA GLY A 33 -2.86 6.50 -8.55
C GLY A 33 -2.99 5.18 -7.82
N ILE A 34 -3.25 4.11 -8.57
CA ILE A 34 -3.34 2.76 -8.04
C ILE A 34 -1.94 2.14 -7.99
N ILE A 35 -1.59 1.55 -6.86
CA ILE A 35 -0.50 0.59 -6.74
C ILE A 35 -1.10 -0.81 -6.76
N HIS A 36 -0.73 -1.59 -7.77
CA HIS A 36 -1.13 -2.99 -7.85
C HIS A 36 -0.48 -3.78 -6.70
N ALA A 37 -1.32 -4.17 -5.74
CA ALA A 37 -0.91 -4.94 -4.59
C ALA A 37 -0.32 -6.28 -5.02
N VAL A 38 0.67 -6.74 -4.27
CA VAL A 38 1.27 -8.07 -4.42
C VAL A 38 0.31 -9.08 -3.80
N ASP A 39 -0.12 -10.05 -4.61
CA ASP A 39 -0.83 -11.20 -4.08
C ASP A 39 0.15 -12.13 -3.36
N GLY A 40 0.10 -12.13 -2.04
CA GLY A 40 0.91 -13.04 -1.24
C GLY A 40 0.73 -14.52 -1.60
N ASN A 41 -0.46 -14.91 -2.06
CA ASN A 41 -0.78 -16.29 -2.39
C ASN A 41 -0.17 -16.76 -3.72
N THR A 42 0.32 -15.84 -4.56
CA THR A 42 0.97 -16.19 -5.82
C THR A 42 2.50 -16.20 -5.71
N LEU A 43 3.05 -15.82 -4.57
CA LEU A 43 4.50 -15.81 -4.36
C LEU A 43 5.06 -17.23 -4.26
N SER A 44 6.15 -17.48 -4.98
CA SER A 44 6.92 -18.72 -4.85
C SER A 44 7.66 -18.77 -3.51
N GLN A 45 8.13 -19.96 -3.12
CA GLN A 45 8.94 -20.11 -1.91
C GLN A 45 10.27 -19.36 -2.03
N GLU A 46 10.85 -19.33 -3.23
CA GLU A 46 12.08 -18.59 -3.53
C GLU A 46 11.86 -17.08 -3.40
N GLU A 47 10.75 -16.55 -3.92
CA GLU A 47 10.40 -15.13 -3.78
C GLU A 47 10.18 -14.73 -2.31
N ILE A 48 9.50 -15.59 -1.53
CA ILE A 48 9.32 -15.40 -0.09
C ILE A 48 10.68 -15.40 0.63
N ALA A 49 11.52 -16.40 0.36
CA ALA A 49 12.83 -16.54 1.01
C ALA A 49 13.78 -15.37 0.69
N ALA A 50 13.63 -14.73 -0.47
CA ALA A 50 14.42 -13.57 -0.86
C ALA A 50 14.11 -12.31 0.00
N VAL A 51 12.90 -12.20 0.55
CA VAL A 51 12.42 -10.98 1.23
C VAL A 51 12.10 -11.17 2.71
N TYR A 52 11.93 -12.40 3.18
CA TYR A 52 11.52 -12.70 4.55
C TYR A 52 12.50 -13.64 5.24
N ARG A 53 12.97 -13.24 6.43
CA ARG A 53 13.84 -14.04 7.31
C ARG A 53 13.27 -14.06 8.72
N ARG A 54 13.14 -15.25 9.29
CA ARG A 54 12.70 -15.40 10.69
C ARG A 54 13.80 -14.98 11.66
N HIS A 55 13.38 -14.49 12.83
CA HIS A 55 14.27 -14.24 13.98
C HIS A 55 15.37 -13.20 13.73
N LEU A 56 15.13 -12.23 12.83
CA LEU A 56 16.10 -11.17 12.52
C LEU A 56 16.33 -10.20 13.69
N HIS A 57 15.27 -9.89 14.45
CA HIS A 57 15.32 -8.93 15.56
C HIS A 57 14.95 -9.59 16.89
N ARG A 58 15.53 -9.10 17.99
CA ARG A 58 15.23 -9.53 19.37
C ARG A 58 14.36 -8.46 20.07
N PRO A 59 13.31 -8.84 20.81
CA PRO A 59 12.80 -10.21 21.00
C PRO A 59 12.22 -10.79 19.70
N HIS A 60 12.31 -12.11 19.53
CA HIS A 60 11.81 -12.77 18.33
C HIS A 60 10.29 -12.63 18.22
N TYR A 61 9.80 -12.29 17.03
CA TYR A 61 8.38 -12.43 16.72
C TYR A 61 7.99 -13.92 16.76
N PRO A 62 6.96 -14.32 17.53
CA PRO A 62 6.69 -15.73 17.81
C PRO A 62 6.08 -16.48 16.61
N PHE A 63 5.42 -15.78 15.69
CA PHE A 63 4.72 -16.38 14.56
C PHE A 63 5.55 -16.30 13.27
N ALA A 64 5.29 -17.22 12.34
CA ALA A 64 5.73 -17.03 10.97
C ALA A 64 4.75 -16.08 10.26
N LEU A 65 5.27 -15.12 9.50
CA LEU A 65 4.41 -14.30 8.63
C LEU A 65 3.72 -15.17 7.59
N ARG A 66 2.42 -14.95 7.41
CA ARG A 66 1.61 -15.55 6.36
C ARG A 66 2.01 -14.94 5.01
N PRO A 67 1.83 -15.68 3.89
CA PRO A 67 2.08 -15.13 2.56
C PRO A 67 1.33 -13.81 2.30
N THR A 68 0.08 -13.69 2.80
CA THR A 68 -0.71 -12.46 2.69
C THR A 68 -0.11 -11.28 3.45
N GLU A 69 0.53 -11.50 4.61
CA GLU A 69 1.22 -10.45 5.38
C GLU A 69 2.48 -9.99 4.66
N ILE A 70 3.21 -10.93 4.04
CA ILE A 70 4.35 -10.62 3.18
C ILE A 70 3.89 -9.82 1.96
N GLY A 71 2.81 -10.24 1.29
CA GLY A 71 2.22 -9.53 0.15
C GLY A 71 1.77 -8.10 0.50
N CYS A 72 1.14 -7.90 1.66
CA CYS A 72 0.80 -6.59 2.18
C CYS A 72 2.05 -5.71 2.32
N PHE A 73 3.09 -6.17 3.03
CA PHE A 73 4.34 -5.42 3.18
C PHE A 73 4.98 -5.07 1.82
N LEU A 74 5.05 -6.03 0.89
CA LEU A 74 5.61 -5.81 -0.44
C LEU A 74 4.80 -4.78 -1.26
N SER A 75 3.49 -4.68 -1.03
CA SER A 75 2.62 -3.68 -1.66
C SER A 75 2.92 -2.28 -1.16
N HIS A 76 3.10 -2.10 0.16
CA HIS A 76 3.56 -0.84 0.74
C HIS A 76 4.96 -0.47 0.24
N ARG A 77 5.86 -1.46 0.15
CA ARG A 77 7.20 -1.23 -0.41
C ARG A 77 7.16 -0.75 -1.86
N LYS A 78 6.20 -1.20 -2.68
CA LYS A 78 5.98 -0.65 -4.03
C LYS A 78 5.53 0.81 -3.99
N ALA A 79 4.65 1.19 -3.07
CA ALA A 79 4.24 2.59 -2.89
C ALA A 79 5.43 3.47 -2.50
N TRP A 80 6.29 3.00 -1.58
CA TRP A 80 7.53 3.70 -1.21
C TRP A 80 8.50 3.83 -2.38
N GLN A 81 8.65 2.76 -3.17
CA GLN A 81 9.47 2.80 -4.37
C GLN A 81 8.92 3.82 -5.39
N ALA A 82 7.60 3.92 -5.54
CA ALA A 82 6.98 4.90 -6.43
C ALA A 82 7.28 6.35 -6.01
N ILE A 83 7.34 6.64 -4.70
CA ILE A 83 7.77 7.96 -4.17
C ILE A 83 9.18 8.28 -4.68
N LEU A 84 10.11 7.32 -4.58
CA LEU A 84 11.50 7.50 -5.01
C LEU A 84 11.61 7.63 -6.54
N ASP A 85 10.99 6.72 -7.29
CA ASP A 85 11.07 6.68 -8.75
C ASP A 85 10.50 7.95 -9.39
N ARG A 86 9.43 8.49 -8.82
CA ARG A 86 8.76 9.73 -9.27
C ARG A 86 9.36 10.99 -8.66
N LYS A 87 10.35 10.87 -7.77
CA LYS A 87 11.01 11.98 -7.07
C LYS A 87 10.01 12.89 -6.32
N LEU A 88 9.04 12.27 -5.65
CA LEU A 88 8.06 12.99 -4.83
C LEU A 88 8.67 13.40 -3.50
N ASP A 89 8.20 14.53 -2.95
CA ASP A 89 8.57 14.96 -1.60
C ASP A 89 7.89 14.09 -0.53
N ALA A 90 6.68 13.60 -0.81
CA ALA A 90 5.93 12.70 0.05
C ALA A 90 4.89 11.90 -0.73
N GLY A 91 4.39 10.82 -0.12
CA GLY A 91 3.28 10.03 -0.66
C GLY A 91 2.29 9.60 0.42
N LEU A 92 1.00 9.74 0.15
CA LEU A 92 -0.08 9.25 1.00
C LEU A 92 -0.45 7.82 0.57
N THR A 93 -0.14 6.81 1.38
CA THR A 93 -0.51 5.41 1.08
C THR A 93 -1.85 5.05 1.72
N VAL A 94 -2.76 4.50 0.93
CA VAL A 94 -4.16 4.23 1.29
C VAL A 94 -4.52 2.81 0.86
N GLU A 95 -5.16 2.02 1.72
CA GLU A 95 -5.68 0.69 1.35
C GLU A 95 -7.04 0.83 0.66
N ASP A 96 -7.42 -0.16 -0.17
CA ASP A 96 -8.65 -0.13 -0.97
C ASP A 96 -9.96 -0.24 -0.15
N ASP A 97 -9.88 -0.50 1.15
CA ASP A 97 -11.02 -0.71 2.04
C ASP A 97 -11.26 0.43 3.05
N VAL A 98 -10.47 1.49 3.00
CA VAL A 98 -10.67 2.65 3.90
C VAL A 98 -11.72 3.62 3.34
N THR A 99 -12.31 4.42 4.22
CA THR A 99 -13.22 5.51 3.86
C THR A 99 -12.67 6.84 4.34
N VAL A 100 -12.71 7.85 3.48
CA VAL A 100 -12.32 9.22 3.80
C VAL A 100 -13.48 9.93 4.51
N ASP A 101 -13.23 10.43 5.72
CA ASP A 101 -14.16 11.34 6.40
C ASP A 101 -14.03 12.74 5.80
N GLY A 102 -15.07 13.19 5.07
CA GLY A 102 -15.08 14.47 4.38
C GLY A 102 -15.01 15.70 5.29
N ALA A 103 -15.33 15.58 6.58
CA ALA A 103 -15.24 16.69 7.53
C ALA A 103 -13.82 16.85 8.09
N LEU A 104 -13.12 15.74 8.34
CA LEU A 104 -11.80 15.74 8.96
C LEU A 104 -10.66 15.82 7.95
N TYR A 105 -10.81 15.16 6.80
CA TYR A 105 -9.74 14.98 5.82
C TYR A 105 -9.13 16.28 5.28
N PRO A 106 -9.90 17.33 4.92
CA PRO A 106 -9.32 18.56 4.40
C PRO A 106 -8.36 19.25 5.40
N GLY A 107 -8.63 19.12 6.70
CA GLY A 107 -7.79 19.72 7.75
C GLY A 107 -6.48 18.97 8.03
N LEU A 108 -6.36 17.71 7.59
CA LEU A 108 -5.15 16.89 7.75
C LEU A 108 -4.08 17.19 6.69
N LEU A 109 -4.46 17.83 5.59
CA LEU A 109 -3.56 18.15 4.47
C LEU A 109 -3.05 19.61 4.48
N ALA A 110 -3.52 20.41 5.43
CA ALA A 110 -3.20 21.84 5.57
C ALA A 110 -1.83 22.10 6.24
#